data_AF-A0A936HXQ6-F1
#
_entry.id   AF-A0A936HXQ6-F1
#
_cell.length_a   1.000
_cell.length_b   1.000
_cell.length_c   1.000
_cell.angle_alpha   90.00
_cell.angle_beta   90.00
_cell.angle_gamma   90.00
#
_symmetry.space_group_name_H-M   'P 1'
#
loop_
_entity.id
_entity.type
_entity.pdbx_description
1 polymer ?
#
loop_
_entity_poly.entity_id
_entity_poly.type
_entity_poly.pdbx_seq_one_letter_code
_entity_poly.pdbx_strand_id
1 'polypeptide(L)'
;MPARPSFIAIHAAAPAKPVPGAPCNGCGVCCAALPCPVSRVLLGHRQGACPALCWQAETGRYACGMITRPADFLRWLPARWEAAAGRRFARWVAAGIGCDSDIEPE
;
A
#
# COMPACT_ATOMS: atom_id res chain seq x y z
N MET A 1 26.79 6.32 -4.44
CA MET A 1 26.33 6.30 -5.85
C MET A 1 24.98 7.01 -5.88
N PRO A 2 24.79 8.07 -6.68
CA PRO A 2 23.46 8.67 -6.79
C PRO A 2 22.49 7.61 -7.33
N ALA A 3 21.34 7.46 -6.67
CA ALA A 3 20.31 6.53 -7.11
C ALA A 3 19.84 6.94 -8.51
N ARG A 4 19.66 5.97 -9.41
CA ARG A 4 19.02 6.24 -10.71
C ARG A 4 17.58 6.69 -10.46
N PRO A 5 17.08 7.72 -11.16
CA PRO A 5 15.69 8.12 -11.05
C PRO A 5 14.79 6.95 -11.44
N SER A 6 13.81 6.65 -10.59
CA SER A 6 12.79 5.63 -10.83
C SER A 6 11.44 6.31 -11.00
N PHE A 7 10.65 5.82 -11.95
CA PHE A 7 9.33 6.37 -12.25
C PHE A 7 8.25 5.48 -11.66
N ILE A 8 7.25 6.10 -11.04
CA ILE A 8 6.04 5.42 -10.53
C ILE A 8 4.81 6.01 -11.22
N ALA A 9 3.86 5.15 -11.56
CA ALA A 9 2.57 5.58 -12.08
C ALA A 9 1.59 5.77 -10.91
N ILE A 10 1.10 7.00 -10.74
CA ILE A 10 0.08 7.35 -9.76
C ILE A 10 -1.08 8.01 -10.50
N HIS A 11 -2.30 7.70 -10.08
CA HIS A 11 -3.50 8.29 -10.65
C HIS A 11 -3.55 9.78 -10.32
N ALA A 12 -3.83 10.64 -11.32
CA ALA A 12 -3.80 12.10 -11.14
C ALA A 12 -4.77 12.62 -10.07
N ALA A 13 -5.90 11.92 -9.86
CA ALA A 13 -6.87 12.26 -8.84
C ALA A 13 -6.51 11.75 -7.43
N ALA A 14 -5.39 11.05 -7.26
CA ALA A 14 -4.96 10.56 -5.95
C ALA A 14 -4.61 11.73 -5.03
N PRO A 15 -4.88 11.61 -3.71
CA PRO A 15 -4.51 12.66 -2.79
C PRO A 15 -2.99 12.80 -2.73
N ALA A 16 -2.52 14.03 -2.50
CA ALA A 16 -1.11 14.29 -2.28
C ALA A 16 -0.58 13.43 -1.12
N LYS A 17 0.72 13.10 -1.18
CA LYS A 17 1.37 12.36 -0.09
C LYS A 17 1.19 13.14 1.23
N PRO A 18 0.74 12.48 2.30
CA PRO A 18 0.57 13.15 3.58
C PRO A 18 1.94 13.52 4.16
N VAL A 19 1.96 14.54 5.02
CA VAL A 19 3.18 14.90 5.76
C VAL A 19 3.69 13.72 6.59
N PRO A 20 5.00 13.57 6.79
CA PRO A 20 5.55 12.55 7.67
C PRO A 20 4.85 12.57 9.05
N GLY A 21 4.51 11.39 9.56
CA GLY A 21 3.76 11.21 10.81
C GLY A 21 2.24 11.35 10.71
N ALA A 22 1.68 11.92 9.63
CA ALA A 22 0.23 11.96 9.43
C ALA A 22 -0.32 10.59 8.97
N PRO A 23 -1.60 10.28 9.24
CA PRO A 23 -2.17 8.99 8.88
C PRO A 23 -2.17 8.75 7.37
N CYS A 24 -2.00 7.49 6.96
CA CYS A 24 -2.08 7.11 5.56
C CYS A 24 -3.45 7.49 4.96
N ASN A 25 -3.43 8.34 3.93
CA ASN A 25 -4.62 8.82 3.23
C ASN A 25 -4.96 8.03 1.96
N GLY A 26 -4.11 7.06 1.58
CA GLY A 26 -4.25 6.33 0.32
C GLY A 26 -3.69 7.05 -0.90
N CYS A 27 -2.63 7.86 -0.77
CA CYS A 27 -1.94 8.47 -1.91
C CYS A 27 -1.32 7.46 -2.90
N GLY A 28 -0.97 6.26 -2.44
CA GLY A 28 -0.40 5.19 -3.26
C GLY A 28 1.10 5.32 -3.57
N VAL A 29 1.73 6.45 -3.27
CA VAL A 29 3.16 6.75 -3.59
C VAL A 29 4.11 5.67 -3.09
N CYS A 30 4.10 5.37 -1.78
CA CYS A 30 5.01 4.38 -1.21
C CYS A 30 4.71 2.95 -1.72
N CYS A 31 3.44 2.61 -1.90
CA CYS A 31 3.02 1.30 -2.41
C CYS A 31 3.35 1.08 -3.90
N ALA A 32 3.37 2.15 -4.70
CA ALA A 32 3.74 2.08 -6.12
C ALA A 32 5.25 2.02 -6.31
N ALA A 33 6.01 2.65 -5.41
CA ALA A 33 7.46 2.63 -5.46
C ALA A 33 8.06 1.29 -5.00
N LEU A 34 7.57 0.76 -3.87
CA LEU A 34 8.21 -0.34 -3.17
C LEU A 34 7.17 -1.27 -2.52
N PRO A 35 7.39 -2.60 -2.53
CA PRO A 35 6.56 -3.49 -1.74
C PRO A 35 6.87 -3.39 -0.25
N CYS A 36 5.82 -3.24 0.55
CA CYS A 36 5.91 -3.30 2.00
C CYS A 36 6.30 -4.71 2.51
N PRO A 37 6.72 -4.87 3.78
CA PRO A 37 7.08 -6.17 4.35
C PRO A 37 5.97 -7.23 4.18
N VAL A 38 4.70 -6.82 4.30
CA VAL A 38 3.53 -7.70 4.08
C VAL A 38 3.50 -8.23 2.64
N SER A 39 3.66 -7.36 1.63
CA SER A 39 3.70 -7.78 0.22
C SER A 39 4.90 -8.71 -0.06
N ARG A 40 6.07 -8.39 0.50
CA ARG A 40 7.29 -9.20 0.30
C ARG A 40 7.16 -10.61 0.86
N VAL A 41 6.56 -10.73 2.05
CA VAL A 41 6.44 -12.02 2.76
C VAL A 41 5.24 -12.82 2.27
N LEU A 42 4.08 -12.19 2.15
CA LEU A 42 2.81 -12.89 1.89
C LEU A 42 2.52 -13.06 0.40
N LEU A 43 2.98 -12.12 -0.44
CA LEU A 43 2.77 -12.18 -1.90
C LEU A 43 4.04 -12.55 -2.65
N GLY A 44 5.17 -12.68 -1.96
CA GLY A 44 6.48 -12.95 -2.58
C GLY A 44 6.98 -11.83 -3.50
N HIS A 45 6.33 -10.67 -3.51
CA HIS A 45 6.62 -9.60 -4.45
C HIS A 45 7.70 -8.65 -3.88
N ARG A 46 8.85 -8.56 -4.56
CA ARG A 46 10.07 -7.93 -4.01
C ARG A 46 10.46 -6.59 -4.63
N GLN A 47 9.90 -6.22 -5.79
CA GLN A 47 10.30 -5.02 -6.53
C GLN A 47 9.13 -4.46 -7.35
N GLY A 48 9.00 -3.14 -7.39
CA GLY A 48 7.96 -2.44 -8.15
C GLY A 48 6.68 -2.18 -7.35
N ALA A 49 5.62 -1.83 -8.08
CA ALA A 49 4.32 -1.51 -7.49
C ALA A 49 3.67 -2.73 -6.86
N CYS A 50 3.20 -2.56 -5.62
CA CYS A 50 2.55 -3.61 -4.87
C CYS A 50 1.34 -4.19 -5.66
N PRO A 51 1.25 -5.51 -5.85
CA PRO A 51 0.15 -6.13 -6.60
C PRO A 51 -1.21 -5.98 -5.89
N ALA A 52 -1.20 -5.70 -4.59
CA ALA A 52 -2.40 -5.40 -3.82
C ALA A 52 -2.74 -3.89 -3.77
N LEU A 53 -2.09 -3.04 -4.57
CA LEU A 53 -2.44 -1.64 -4.67
C LEU A 53 -3.66 -1.47 -5.59
N CYS A 54 -4.81 -1.11 -5.02
CA CYS A 54 -6.07 -1.00 -5.76
C CYS A 54 -6.55 0.45 -5.79
N TRP A 55 -6.77 1.01 -6.98
CA TRP A 55 -7.41 2.33 -7.13
C TRP A 55 -8.91 2.24 -6.78
N GLN A 56 -9.42 3.17 -5.97
CA GLN A 56 -10.83 3.30 -5.62
C GLN A 56 -11.37 4.57 -6.27
N ALA A 57 -12.03 4.42 -7.43
CA ALA A 57 -12.51 5.55 -8.22
C ALA A 57 -13.55 6.39 -7.47
N GLU A 58 -14.37 5.75 -6.64
CA GLU A 58 -15.46 6.36 -5.87
C GLU A 58 -14.96 7.33 -4.81
N THR A 59 -13.77 7.05 -4.25
CA THR A 59 -13.17 7.86 -3.17
C THR A 59 -11.92 8.62 -3.61
N GLY A 60 -11.52 8.47 -4.88
CA GLY A 60 -10.34 9.13 -5.43
C GLY A 60 -9.04 8.77 -4.71
N ARG A 61 -8.91 7.56 -4.17
CA ARG A 61 -7.73 7.15 -3.39
C ARG A 61 -7.37 5.70 -3.64
N TYR A 62 -6.17 5.32 -3.29
CA TYR A 62 -5.74 3.93 -3.27
C TYR A 62 -6.13 3.22 -1.97
N ALA A 63 -6.55 1.97 -2.10
CA ALA A 63 -6.74 1.04 -1.01
C ALA A 63 -5.72 -0.11 -1.11
N CYS A 64 -5.25 -0.58 0.04
CA CYS A 64 -4.43 -1.78 0.12
C CYS A 64 -5.36 -3.00 0.14
N GLY A 65 -5.34 -3.78 -0.93
CA GLY A 65 -6.09 -5.03 -1.08
C GLY A 65 -5.77 -6.06 0.01
N MET A 66 -4.55 -6.06 0.56
CA MET A 66 -4.23 -6.89 1.73
C MET A 66 -4.98 -6.45 2.99
N ILE A 67 -5.35 -5.17 3.12
CA ILE A 67 -6.10 -4.68 4.26
C ILE A 67 -7.60 -4.86 4.02
N THR A 68 -8.07 -4.53 2.82
CA THR A 68 -9.51 -4.50 2.53
C THR A 68 -10.07 -5.88 2.18
N ARG A 69 -9.33 -6.68 1.40
CA ARG A 69 -9.78 -7.97 0.84
C ARG A 69 -8.63 -9.00 0.77
N PRO A 70 -7.96 -9.34 1.90
CA PRO A 70 -6.80 -10.23 1.87
C PRO A 70 -7.06 -11.63 1.30
N ALA A 71 -8.30 -12.14 1.34
CA ALA A 71 -8.63 -13.46 0.80
C ALA A 71 -8.46 -13.53 -0.74
N ASP A 72 -8.63 -12.41 -1.45
CA ASP A 72 -8.43 -12.33 -2.89
C ASP A 72 -6.96 -12.53 -3.28
N PHE A 73 -6.03 -12.18 -2.38
CA PHE A 73 -4.58 -12.29 -2.59
C PHE A 73 -3.98 -13.54 -1.92
N LEU A 74 -4.58 -14.01 -0.82
CA LEU A 74 -4.14 -15.18 -0.06
C LEU A 74 -5.18 -16.30 -0.16
N ARG A 75 -5.04 -17.16 -1.18
CA ARG A 75 -5.95 -18.30 -1.42
C ARG A 75 -6.10 -19.27 -0.23
N TRP A 76 -5.12 -19.31 0.66
CA TRP A 76 -5.15 -20.16 1.87
C TRP A 76 -5.86 -19.49 3.05
N LEU A 77 -6.14 -18.19 2.98
CA LEU A 77 -6.81 -17.46 4.06
C LEU A 77 -8.32 -17.69 3.98
N PRO A 78 -8.98 -18.25 5.02
CA PRO A 78 -10.42 -18.44 4.98
C PRO A 78 -11.15 -17.09 5.06
N ALA A 79 -12.21 -16.90 4.25
CA ALA A 79 -12.98 -15.65 4.17
C ALA A 79 -13.48 -15.14 5.54
N ARG A 80 -13.83 -16.04 6.47
CA ARG A 80 -14.24 -15.70 7.84
C ARG A 80 -13.17 -14.94 8.66
N TRP A 81 -11.90 -15.04 8.26
CA TRP A 81 -10.78 -14.38 8.92
C TRP A 81 -10.33 -13.11 8.20
N GLU A 82 -10.97 -12.73 7.08
CA GLU A 82 -10.55 -11.62 6.23
C GLU A 82 -10.42 -10.30 7.01
N ALA A 83 -11.46 -9.91 7.74
CA ALA A 83 -11.46 -8.67 8.51
C ALA A 83 -10.40 -8.67 9.63
N ALA A 84 -10.16 -9.81 10.28
CA ALA A 84 -9.15 -9.92 11.33
C ALA A 84 -7.73 -9.85 10.75
N ALA A 85 -7.49 -10.52 9.62
CA ALA A 85 -6.23 -10.49 8.90
C ALA A 85 -5.95 -9.08 8.36
N GLY A 86 -6.94 -8.42 7.75
CA GLY A 86 -6.82 -7.06 7.25
C GLY A 86 -6.41 -6.06 8.33
N ARG A 87 -7.05 -6.11 9.52
CA ARG A 87 -6.65 -5.30 10.67
C ARG A 87 -5.23 -5.60 11.15
N ARG A 88 -4.82 -6.87 11.13
CA ARG A 88 -3.45 -7.27 11.51
C ARG A 88 -2.44 -6.70 10.52
N PHE A 89 -2.69 -6.81 9.22
CA PHE A 89 -1.82 -6.29 8.17
C PHE A 89 -1.75 -4.77 8.21
N ALA A 90 -2.87 -4.07 8.43
CA ALA A 90 -2.89 -2.62 8.63
C ALA A 90 -1.97 -2.19 9.78
N ARG A 91 -2.03 -2.92 10.92
CA ARG A 91 -1.16 -2.66 12.07
C ARG A 91 0.31 -2.95 11.79
N TRP A 92 0.63 -3.96 10.99
CA TRP A 92 2.01 -4.30 10.63
C TRP A 92 2.68 -3.26 9.73
N VAL A 93 1.92 -2.58 8.88
CA VAL A 93 2.43 -1.54 7.99
C VAL A 93 2.08 -0.13 8.46
N ALA A 94 1.60 0.01 9.71
CA ALA A 94 1.15 1.27 10.30
C ALA A 94 0.16 2.06 9.41
N ALA A 95 -0.63 1.37 8.58
CA ALA A 95 -1.60 2.02 7.70
C ALA A 95 -2.66 2.75 8.53
N GLY A 96 -2.80 4.06 8.28
CA GLY A 96 -3.71 4.93 9.02
C GLY A 96 -3.17 5.41 10.37
N ILE A 97 -1.93 5.08 10.73
CA ILE A 97 -1.28 5.54 11.97
C ILE A 97 -0.31 6.68 11.68
N GLY A 98 0.65 6.49 10.78
CA GLY A 98 1.63 7.51 10.43
C GLY A 98 2.41 7.18 9.16
N CYS A 99 2.66 8.18 8.32
CA CYS A 99 3.50 8.06 7.14
C CYS A 99 4.98 8.11 7.53
N ASP A 100 5.72 7.06 7.24
CA ASP A 100 7.17 6.93 7.47
C ASP A 100 8.00 6.99 6.17
N SER A 101 7.34 7.13 5.02
CA SER A 101 8.00 7.19 3.72
C SER A 101 8.77 8.50 3.55
N ASP A 102 10.00 8.39 3.04
CA ASP A 102 10.92 9.45 2.62
C ASP A 102 10.77 9.83 1.13
N ILE A 103 9.95 9.09 0.37
CA ILE A 103 9.78 9.30 -1.08
C ILE A 103 9.04 10.60 -1.37
N GLU A 104 9.68 11.55 -2.01
CA GLU A 104 9.06 12.80 -2.47
C GLU A 104 8.83 12.70 -3.98
N PRO A 105 7.57 12.59 -4.46
CA PRO A 105 7.29 12.66 -5.88
C PRO A 105 7.47 14.10 -6.37
N GLU A 106 8.29 14.29 -7.40
CA GLU A 106 8.55 15.56 -8.10
C GLU A 106 7.64 15.78 -9.31
#